data_AF-A0A7C5VTD4-F1
#
_entry.id   AF-A0A7C5VTD4-F1
#
_cell.length_a   1.000
_cell.length_b   1.000
_cell.length_c   1.000
_cell.angle_alpha   90.00
_cell.angle_beta   90.00
_cell.angle_gamma   90.00
#
_symmetry.space_group_name_H-M   'P 1'
#
loop_
_entity.id
_entity.type
_entity.pdbx_description
1 polymer ?
#
loop_
_entity_poly.entity_id
_entity_poly.type
_entity_poly.pdbx_seq_one_letter_code
_entity_poly.pdbx_strand_id
1 'polypeptide(L)'
;MSVGQRSAGLREAWKALREIIADLRGFLETDDYRYVVAAHERAQSLASNSEASELSGVRDLLENLRMMRKKVEGSGYRLSTIEHGLLAQQAVYVISRSNILATGLEFRFKRARGG
;
A
#
# COMPACT_ATOMS: atom_id res chain seq x y z
N MET A 1 16.30 1.71 -20.23
CA MET A 1 14.83 1.76 -20.12
C MET A 1 14.30 2.91 -20.97
N SER A 2 13.23 2.68 -21.72
CA SER A 2 12.56 3.74 -22.48
C SER A 2 11.60 4.55 -21.60
N VAL A 3 11.27 5.78 -22.01
CA VAL A 3 10.28 6.64 -21.33
C VAL A 3 8.91 5.94 -21.22
N GLY A 4 8.54 5.14 -22.22
CA GLY A 4 7.32 4.34 -22.23
C GLY A 4 7.28 3.28 -21.13
N GLN A 5 8.38 2.56 -20.92
CA GLN A 5 8.51 1.55 -19.86
C GLN A 5 8.39 2.17 -18.47
N ARG A 6 9.09 3.29 -18.25
CA ARG A 6 9.02 4.03 -16.97
C ARG A 6 7.61 4.52 -16.64
N SER A 7 6.86 4.93 -17.66
CA SER A 7 5.47 5.37 -17.49
C SER A 7 4.52 4.21 -17.18
N ALA A 8 4.78 3.01 -17.71
CA ALA A 8 4.02 1.80 -17.39
C ALA A 8 4.25 1.37 -15.93
N GLY A 9 5.51 1.29 -15.49
CA GLY A 9 5.86 0.91 -14.12
C GLY A 9 5.23 1.85 -13.08
N LEU A 10 5.24 3.16 -13.31
CA LEU A 10 4.58 4.11 -12.41
C LEU A 10 3.04 3.95 -12.39
N ARG A 11 2.42 3.59 -13.51
CA ARG A 11 0.97 3.34 -13.57
C ARG A 11 0.58 2.09 -12.79
N GLU A 12 1.38 1.04 -12.88
CA GLU A 12 1.21 -0.17 -12.07
C GLU A 12 1.36 0.14 -10.58
N ALA A 13 2.38 0.94 -10.22
CA ALA A 13 2.56 1.38 -8.84
C ALA A 13 1.34 2.16 -8.32
N TRP A 14 0.80 3.08 -9.12
CA TRP A 14 -0.41 3.82 -8.78
C TRP A 14 -1.61 2.89 -8.55
N LYS A 15 -1.81 1.89 -9.43
CA LYS A 15 -2.88 0.90 -9.29
C LYS A 15 -2.72 0.09 -7.99
N ALA A 16 -1.52 -0.41 -7.72
CA ALA A 16 -1.24 -1.16 -6.49
C ALA A 16 -1.51 -0.33 -5.23
N LEU A 17 -1.14 0.96 -5.21
CA LEU A 17 -1.44 1.86 -4.10
C LEU A 17 -2.95 2.03 -3.87
N ARG A 18 -3.75 2.11 -4.95
CA ARG A 18 -5.21 2.19 -4.86
C ARG A 18 -5.84 0.89 -4.36
N GLU A 19 -5.32 -0.26 -4.79
CA GLU A 19 -5.74 -1.58 -4.30
C GLU A 19 -5.43 -1.77 -2.81
N ILE A 20 -4.23 -1.38 -2.36
CA ILE A 20 -3.85 -1.40 -0.93
C ILE A 20 -4.83 -0.57 -0.08
N ILE A 21 -5.23 0.62 -0.56
CA ILE A 21 -6.21 1.46 0.14
C ILE A 21 -7.56 0.75 0.23
N ALA A 22 -8.02 0.14 -0.87
CA ALA A 22 -9.29 -0.56 -0.90
C ALA A 22 -9.31 -1.75 0.07
N ASP A 23 -8.25 -2.56 0.07
CA ASP A 23 -8.12 -3.69 0.98
C ASP A 23 -8.13 -3.21 2.43
N LEU A 24 -7.30 -2.24 2.80
CA LEU A 24 -7.25 -1.75 4.19
C LEU A 24 -8.55 -1.08 4.64
N ARG A 25 -9.34 -0.47 3.73
CA ARG A 25 -10.70 -0.02 4.05
C ARG A 25 -11.63 -1.20 4.31
N GLY A 26 -11.56 -2.23 3.47
CA GLY A 26 -12.29 -3.48 3.70
C GLY A 26 -11.99 -4.08 5.07
N PHE A 27 -10.72 -4.07 5.50
CA PHE A 27 -10.35 -4.45 6.87
C PHE A 27 -11.06 -3.59 7.93
N LEU A 28 -10.97 -2.26 7.82
CA LEU A 28 -11.57 -1.35 8.80
C LEU A 28 -13.11 -1.40 8.85
N GLU A 29 -13.76 -1.82 7.76
CA GLU A 29 -15.22 -1.92 7.67
C GLU A 29 -15.76 -3.26 8.17
N THR A 30 -14.97 -4.33 8.07
CA THR A 30 -15.45 -5.71 8.29
C THR A 30 -14.71 -6.47 9.39
N ASP A 31 -13.64 -5.88 9.93
CA ASP A 31 -12.68 -6.52 10.83
C ASP A 31 -12.02 -7.79 10.26
N ASP A 32 -12.16 -8.04 8.95
CA ASP A 32 -11.62 -9.22 8.30
C ASP A 32 -10.13 -9.06 7.97
N TYR A 33 -9.30 -9.78 8.71
CA TYR A 33 -7.85 -9.77 8.56
C TYR A 33 -7.34 -10.30 7.21
N ARG A 34 -8.16 -10.98 6.41
CA ARG A 34 -7.77 -11.39 5.04
C ARG A 34 -7.42 -10.19 4.17
N TYR A 35 -8.07 -9.06 4.39
CA TYR A 35 -7.75 -7.81 3.70
C TYR A 35 -6.36 -7.26 4.05
N VAL A 36 -5.88 -7.45 5.29
CA VAL A 36 -4.52 -7.05 5.67
C VAL A 36 -3.48 -7.89 4.92
N VAL A 37 -3.76 -9.18 4.75
CA VAL A 37 -2.90 -10.08 3.98
C VAL A 37 -2.89 -9.68 2.49
N ALA A 38 -4.07 -9.45 1.91
CA ALA A 38 -4.22 -8.99 0.54
C ALA A 38 -3.44 -7.69 0.29
N ALA A 39 -3.58 -6.68 1.17
CA ALA A 39 -2.85 -5.42 1.05
C ALA A 39 -1.33 -5.64 1.03
N HIS A 40 -0.81 -6.54 1.85
CA HIS A 40 0.62 -6.88 1.83
C HIS A 40 1.04 -7.58 0.54
N GLU A 41 0.25 -8.52 0.03
CA GLU A 41 0.52 -9.21 -1.24
C GLU A 41 0.56 -8.23 -2.41
N ARG A 42 -0.40 -7.28 -2.47
CA ARG A 42 -0.40 -6.19 -3.45
C ARG A 42 0.87 -5.35 -3.37
N ALA A 43 1.34 -5.08 -2.16
CA ALA A 43 2.55 -4.29 -1.95
C ALA A 43 3.84 -4.99 -2.42
N GLN A 44 3.85 -6.32 -2.57
CA GLN A 44 5.02 -7.01 -3.15
C GLN A 44 5.30 -6.56 -4.59
N SER A 45 4.26 -6.24 -5.36
CA SER A 45 4.42 -5.69 -6.71
C SER A 45 5.18 -4.35 -6.72
N LEU A 46 5.03 -3.53 -5.67
CA LEU A 46 5.76 -2.28 -5.51
C LEU A 46 7.25 -2.51 -5.22
N ALA A 47 7.58 -3.58 -4.48
CA ALA A 47 8.96 -3.93 -4.16
C ALA A 47 9.73 -4.44 -5.39
N SER A 48 9.06 -5.16 -6.29
CA SER A 48 9.64 -5.65 -7.55
C SER A 48 9.69 -4.60 -8.67
N ASN A 49 9.05 -3.45 -8.48
CA ASN A 49 8.97 -2.39 -9.48
C ASN A 49 10.07 -1.35 -9.24
N SER A 50 11.04 -1.28 -10.15
CA SER A 50 12.20 -0.40 -10.03
C SER A 50 11.82 1.08 -9.88
N GLU A 51 10.81 1.52 -10.60
CA GLU A 51 10.32 2.90 -10.61
C GLU A 51 9.58 3.25 -9.33
N ALA A 52 8.81 2.30 -8.78
CA ALA A 52 8.14 2.44 -7.49
C ALA A 52 9.16 2.53 -6.36
N SER A 53 10.26 1.77 -6.44
CA SER A 53 11.32 1.78 -5.42
C SER A 53 12.02 3.14 -5.28
N GLU A 54 12.00 3.97 -6.34
CA GLU A 54 12.52 5.34 -6.32
C GLU A 54 11.57 6.34 -5.61
N LEU A 55 10.31 5.97 -5.35
CA LEU A 55 9.34 6.85 -4.71
C LEU A 55 9.62 6.95 -3.21
N SER A 56 9.89 8.17 -2.75
CA SER A 56 10.06 8.46 -1.32
C SER A 56 8.83 8.03 -0.53
N GLY A 57 9.04 7.20 0.49
CA GLY A 57 7.97 6.66 1.35
C GLY A 57 7.50 5.25 0.99
N VAL A 58 7.89 4.67 -0.15
CA VAL A 58 7.53 3.28 -0.49
C VAL A 58 8.16 2.28 0.46
N ARG A 59 9.44 2.43 0.82
CA ARG A 59 10.11 1.53 1.78
C ARG A 59 9.39 1.47 3.13
N ASP A 60 8.97 2.62 3.63
CA ASP A 60 8.20 2.75 4.87
C ASP A 60 6.83 2.08 4.73
N LEU A 61 6.10 2.31 3.63
CA LEU A 61 4.84 1.63 3.34
C LEU A 61 4.97 0.10 3.37
N LEU A 62 5.99 -0.43 2.69
CA LEU A 62 6.28 -1.87 2.62
C LEU A 62 6.56 -2.46 4.00
N GLU A 63 7.36 -1.78 4.80
CA GLU A 63 7.70 -2.24 6.15
C GLU A 63 6.46 -2.27 7.04
N ASN A 64 5.62 -1.24 7.00
CA ASN A 64 4.39 -1.19 7.78
C ASN A 64 3.42 -2.32 7.40
N LEU A 65 3.20 -2.56 6.09
CA LEU A 65 2.36 -3.68 5.64
C LEU A 65 2.93 -5.04 6.03
N ARG A 66 4.26 -5.21 5.98
CA ARG A 66 4.94 -6.43 6.44
C ARG A 66 4.72 -6.64 7.94
N MET A 67 4.87 -5.60 8.77
CA MET A 67 4.64 -5.69 10.21
C MET A 67 3.17 -6.01 10.53
N MET A 68 2.22 -5.39 9.83
CA MET A 68 0.79 -5.68 9.98
C MET A 68 0.48 -7.15 9.69
N ARG A 69 0.94 -7.67 8.55
CA ARG A 69 0.78 -9.08 8.19
C ARG A 69 1.40 -10.00 9.24
N LYS A 70 2.66 -9.74 9.63
CA LYS A 70 3.37 -10.54 10.63
C LYS A 70 2.62 -10.59 11.96
N LYS A 71 2.02 -9.47 12.39
CA LYS A 71 1.22 -9.40 13.62
C LYS A 71 -0.04 -10.26 13.52
N VAL A 72 -0.77 -10.13 12.42
CA VAL A 72 -1.99 -10.92 12.16
C VAL A 72 -1.67 -12.42 12.13
N GLU A 73 -0.72 -12.84 11.31
CA GLU A 73 -0.34 -14.26 11.16
C GLU A 73 0.25 -14.82 12.45
N GLY A 74 1.13 -14.06 13.12
CA GLY A 74 1.75 -14.48 14.39
C GLY A 74 0.76 -14.64 15.54
N SER A 75 -0.38 -13.95 15.50
CA SER A 75 -1.48 -14.12 16.46
C SER A 75 -2.43 -15.27 16.13
N GLY A 76 -2.24 -15.96 15.00
CA GLY A 76 -3.20 -16.93 14.49
C GLY A 76 -4.56 -16.32 14.18
N TYR A 77 -4.58 -15.06 13.69
CA TYR A 77 -5.79 -14.29 13.39
C TYR A 77 -6.69 -14.03 14.60
N ARG A 78 -6.12 -14.01 15.81
CA ARG A 78 -6.83 -13.80 17.07
C ARG A 78 -6.11 -12.73 17.89
N LEU A 79 -6.32 -11.48 17.51
CA LEU A 79 -5.79 -10.34 18.27
C LEU A 79 -6.70 -10.00 19.44
N SER A 80 -6.11 -9.61 20.57
CA SER A 80 -6.85 -8.96 21.64
C SER A 80 -7.44 -7.62 21.18
N THR A 81 -8.43 -7.08 21.89
CA THR A 81 -9.06 -5.78 21.56
C THR A 81 -8.04 -4.65 21.42
N ILE A 82 -7.04 -4.60 22.32
CA ILE A 82 -5.99 -3.57 22.27
C ILE A 82 -5.13 -3.76 21.02
N GLU A 83 -4.73 -5.00 20.72
CA GLU A 83 -3.89 -5.29 19.57
C GLU A 83 -4.61 -5.03 18.24
N HIS A 84 -5.90 -5.34 18.17
CA HIS A 84 -6.77 -5.01 17.06
C HIS A 84 -6.86 -3.48 16.90
N GLY A 85 -7.11 -2.73 17.98
CA GLY A 85 -7.17 -1.26 17.93
C GLY A 85 -5.87 -0.64 17.41
N LEU A 86 -4.71 -1.15 17.83
CA LEU A 86 -3.40 -0.74 17.31
C LEU A 86 -3.22 -1.11 15.83
N LEU A 87 -3.72 -2.27 15.39
CA LEU A 87 -3.69 -2.67 13.99
C LEU A 87 -4.58 -1.76 13.13
N ALA A 88 -5.75 -1.36 13.61
CA ALA A 88 -6.64 -0.43 12.94
C ALA A 88 -5.99 0.97 12.78
N GLN A 89 -5.35 1.48 13.84
CA GLN A 89 -4.57 2.72 13.75
C GLN A 89 -3.45 2.63 12.70
N GLN A 90 -2.75 1.50 12.68
CA GLN A 90 -1.72 1.23 11.69
C GLN A 90 -2.29 1.18 10.27
N ALA A 91 -3.46 0.58 10.07
CA ALA A 91 -4.14 0.56 8.78
C ALA A 91 -4.49 1.97 8.29
N VAL A 92 -5.04 2.83 9.17
CA VAL A 92 -5.33 4.25 8.84
C VAL A 92 -4.06 4.99 8.42
N TYR A 93 -2.95 4.77 9.13
CA TYR A 93 -1.67 5.34 8.76
C TYR A 93 -1.23 4.90 7.35
N VAL A 94 -1.26 3.59 7.08
CA VAL A 94 -0.86 3.02 5.78
C VAL A 94 -1.78 3.49 4.63
N ILE A 95 -3.08 3.61 4.86
CA ILE A 95 -4.03 4.21 3.92
C ILE A 95 -3.60 5.64 3.59
N SER A 96 -3.30 6.45 4.60
CA SER A 96 -2.89 7.84 4.42
C SER A 96 -1.60 7.95 3.59
N ARG A 97 -0.59 7.13 3.90
CA ARG A 97 0.68 7.07 3.15
C ARG A 97 0.47 6.64 1.70
N SER A 98 -0.35 5.61 1.49
CA SER A 98 -0.70 5.13 0.15
C SER A 98 -1.40 6.21 -0.67
N ASN A 99 -2.30 6.97 -0.04
CA ASN A 99 -3.02 8.06 -0.70
C ASN A 99 -2.09 9.21 -1.12
N ILE A 100 -1.14 9.59 -0.25
CA ILE A 100 -0.12 10.61 -0.57
C ILE A 100 0.69 10.19 -1.80
N LEU A 101 1.17 8.95 -1.81
CA LEU A 101 1.94 8.39 -2.93
C LEU A 101 1.12 8.36 -4.22
N ALA A 102 -0.10 7.82 -4.17
CA ALA A 102 -0.98 7.73 -5.33
C ALA A 102 -1.31 9.11 -5.91
N THR A 103 -1.58 10.08 -5.04
CA THR A 103 -1.85 11.47 -5.44
C THR A 103 -0.63 12.13 -6.08
N GLY A 104 0.57 11.90 -5.53
CA GLY A 104 1.83 12.38 -6.14
C GLY A 104 2.06 11.83 -7.55
N LEU A 105 1.74 10.55 -7.76
CA LEU A 105 1.78 9.93 -9.08
C LEU A 105 0.74 10.53 -10.04
N GLU A 106 -0.48 10.78 -9.59
CA GLU A 106 -1.51 11.45 -10.40
C GLU A 106 -1.06 12.83 -10.88
N PHE A 107 -0.48 13.63 -9.99
CA PHE A 107 0.07 14.94 -10.37
C PHE A 107 1.21 14.79 -11.39
N ARG A 108 2.07 13.79 -11.24
CA ARG A 108 3.13 13.49 -12.21
C ARG A 108 2.55 13.11 -13.58
N PHE A 109 1.51 12.27 -13.62
CA PHE A 109 0.85 11.87 -14.87
C PHE A 109 0.13 13.03 -15.55
N LYS A 110 -0.55 13.89 -14.79
CA LYS A 110 -1.21 15.09 -15.32
C LYS A 110 -0.19 16.03 -15.98
N ARG A 111 0.92 16.32 -15.30
CA ARG A 111 2.00 17.15 -15.86
C ARG A 111 2.63 16.56 -17.12
N ALA A 112 2.80 15.24 -17.19
CA ALA A 112 3.37 14.58 -18.37
C ALA A 112 2.43 14.56 -19.59
N ARG A 113 1.14 14.83 -19.43
CA ARG A 113 0.14 14.84 -20.51
C ARG A 113 -0.09 16.22 -21.15
N GLY A 114 0.53 17.29 -20.63
CA GLY A 114 0.35 18.63 -21.16
C GLY A 114 0.81 19.72 -20.19
N GLY A 115 2.13 19.91 -20.15
CA GLY A 115 2.72 21.24 -20.28
C GLY A 115 3.19 21.39 -21.72
#